data_AF-A0A933C7Q3-F1
#
_entry.id   AF-A0A933C7Q3-F1
#
_cell.length_a   1.000
_cell.length_b   1.000
_cell.length_c   1.000
_cell.angle_alpha   90.00
_cell.angle_beta   90.00
_cell.angle_gamma   90.00
#
_symmetry.space_group_name_H-M   'P 1'
#
loop_
_entity.id
_entity.type
_entity.pdbx_description
1 polymer ?
#
loop_
_entity_poly.entity_id
_entity_poly.type
_entity_poly.pdbx_seq_one_letter_code
_entity_poly.pdbx_strand_id
1 'polypeptide(L)'
;MVAAAGCAGTKRVQVRVLHPAAVNLSQYKQIVIGDLGGKLAPRFSAGLKEALVDGGQFKVLDRSQLRQILGELKLSQSDLADPKKRVKIGRLLSGSVILTGHMDGEYREQSTARDAKCYRRTGKDEKGKNVYGNVPCKEYKRNGKAATRGSVDLLDVETGSILKTKVLKGACEKKTEATDDDPVPIDGEELLDCALKESVTSIARTITPWSEDVQAPFERDKAIPTIDLGIRHAETGEFGEAAKVFAEAAKAAEASPKIPAKTIAKTYWNLALAQKYMHDHPAALRSLQKAYTLDPRRQYLDEQASVKTLRSEREELKRQGAVKDE
;
A
#
# COMPACT_ATOMS: atom_id res chain seq x y z
N MET A 1 -41.74 -25.21 -1.81
CA MET A 1 -40.95 -24.23 -2.60
C MET A 1 -40.47 -23.15 -1.63
N VAL A 2 -39.32 -23.37 -1.00
CA VAL A 2 -38.76 -22.45 -0.01
C VAL A 2 -37.96 -21.40 -0.78
N ALA A 3 -38.46 -20.17 -0.79
CA ALA A 3 -37.75 -19.04 -1.37
C ALA A 3 -36.51 -18.73 -0.51
N ALA A 4 -35.32 -18.96 -1.09
CA ALA A 4 -34.06 -18.48 -0.54
C ALA A 4 -34.02 -16.94 -0.64
N ALA A 5 -34.44 -16.26 0.42
CA ALA A 5 -34.30 -14.82 0.55
C ALA A 5 -32.82 -14.46 0.74
N GLY A 6 -32.14 -14.16 -0.36
CA GLY A 6 -30.73 -13.73 -0.37
C GLY A 6 -30.45 -12.59 0.62
N CYS A 7 -29.40 -12.76 1.41
CA CYS A 7 -28.99 -11.92 2.54
C CYS A 7 -28.86 -10.43 2.19
N ALA A 8 -29.23 -9.57 3.15
CA ALA A 8 -28.72 -8.22 3.26
C ALA A 8 -27.18 -8.29 3.30
N GLY A 9 -26.51 -7.80 2.26
CA GLY A 9 -25.08 -7.99 2.05
C GLY A 9 -24.34 -6.67 1.88
N THR A 10 -23.04 -6.69 2.17
CA THR A 10 -22.13 -5.58 1.89
C THR A 10 -21.49 -5.78 0.53
N LYS A 11 -21.41 -4.73 -0.27
CA LYS A 11 -20.67 -4.69 -1.53
C LYS A 11 -19.38 -3.89 -1.32
N ARG A 12 -18.25 -4.52 -1.61
CA ARG A 12 -16.93 -3.88 -1.52
C ARG A 12 -16.58 -3.26 -2.87
N VAL A 13 -16.44 -1.94 -2.88
CA VAL A 13 -16.04 -1.14 -4.04
C VAL A 13 -14.56 -0.80 -3.90
N GLN A 14 -13.76 -1.00 -4.95
CA GLN A 14 -12.35 -0.63 -4.96
C GLN A 14 -12.22 0.88 -5.16
N VAL A 15 -11.47 1.55 -4.30
CA VAL A 15 -11.27 3.00 -4.34
C VAL A 15 -9.79 3.30 -4.23
N ARG A 16 -9.27 4.14 -5.12
CA ARG A 16 -7.90 4.63 -5.03
C ARG A 16 -7.84 5.81 -4.06
N VAL A 17 -7.05 5.70 -3.00
CA VAL A 17 -6.80 6.76 -2.02
C VAL A 17 -5.37 7.24 -2.13
N LEU A 18 -5.16 8.54 -2.13
CA LEU A 18 -3.83 9.16 -2.12
C LEU A 18 -3.45 9.53 -0.68
N HIS A 19 -2.24 9.16 -0.27
CA HIS A 19 -1.67 9.46 1.04
C HIS A 19 -0.44 10.38 0.91
N PRO A 20 -0.21 11.29 1.87
CA PRO A 20 0.98 12.13 1.88
C PRO A 20 2.25 11.32 2.15
N ALA A 21 3.39 11.88 1.75
CA ALA A 21 4.68 11.43 2.23
C ALA A 21 4.79 11.66 3.75
N ALA A 22 5.47 10.76 4.45
CA ALA A 22 5.70 10.91 5.89
C ALA A 22 6.63 12.10 6.24
N VAL A 23 7.46 12.54 5.29
CA VAL A 23 8.31 13.72 5.40
C VAL A 23 8.00 14.64 4.23
N ASN A 24 7.67 15.89 4.52
CA ASN A 24 7.46 16.89 3.49
C ASN A 24 8.80 17.34 2.91
N LEU A 25 9.09 16.90 1.68
CA LEU A 25 10.30 17.29 0.94
C LEU A 25 10.00 18.26 -0.21
N SER A 26 8.82 18.88 -0.26
CA SER A 26 8.38 19.75 -1.37
C SER A 26 9.31 20.95 -1.64
N GLN A 27 10.06 21.41 -0.63
CA GLN A 27 11.06 22.47 -0.79
C GLN A 27 12.33 22.03 -1.55
N TYR A 28 12.57 20.72 -1.66
CA TYR A 28 13.74 20.16 -2.32
C TYR A 28 13.41 19.76 -3.75
N LYS A 29 14.32 20.05 -4.67
CA LYS A 29 14.12 19.77 -6.11
C LYS A 29 14.72 18.45 -6.54
N GLN A 30 15.67 17.95 -5.76
CA GLN A 30 16.45 16.79 -6.13
C GLN A 30 16.79 15.92 -4.93
N ILE A 31 16.84 14.62 -5.19
CA ILE A 31 17.24 13.60 -4.23
C ILE A 31 18.49 12.92 -4.78
N VAL A 32 19.51 12.87 -3.93
CA VAL A 32 20.78 12.20 -4.23
C VAL A 32 20.82 10.88 -3.46
N ILE A 33 20.92 9.77 -4.17
CA ILE A 33 21.19 8.46 -3.55
C ILE A 33 22.71 8.35 -3.37
N GLY A 34 23.14 8.55 -2.12
CA GLY A 34 24.53 8.58 -1.71
C GLY A 34 25.09 7.19 -1.38
N ASP A 35 25.98 7.14 -0.41
CA ASP A 35 26.66 5.90 -0.04
C ASP A 35 25.71 4.98 0.76
N LEU A 36 25.42 3.83 0.16
CA LEU A 36 24.66 2.75 0.75
C LEU A 36 25.59 1.53 0.95
N GLY A 37 25.73 1.07 2.18
CA GLY A 37 26.52 -0.11 2.54
C GLY A 37 25.67 -1.38 2.66
N GLY A 38 26.33 -2.54 2.75
CA GLY A 38 25.67 -3.84 2.96
C GLY A 38 25.50 -4.64 1.67
N LYS A 39 25.21 -5.93 1.83
CA LYS A 39 25.20 -6.90 0.72
C LYS A 39 24.10 -6.59 -0.31
N LEU A 40 22.97 -6.05 0.15
CA LEU A 40 21.82 -5.74 -0.71
C LEU A 40 21.77 -4.28 -1.15
N ALA A 41 22.72 -3.45 -0.74
CA ALA A 41 22.73 -2.02 -1.09
C ALA A 41 22.68 -1.72 -2.60
N PRO A 42 23.41 -2.42 -3.48
CA PRO A 42 23.32 -2.14 -4.92
C PRO A 42 21.91 -2.35 -5.49
N ARG A 43 21.25 -3.44 -5.11
CA ARG A 43 19.87 -3.74 -5.53
C ARG A 43 18.88 -2.77 -4.90
N PHE A 44 19.05 -2.44 -3.63
CA PHE A 44 18.23 -1.46 -2.93
C PHE A 44 18.31 -0.09 -3.59
N SER A 45 19.52 0.36 -3.91
CA SER A 45 19.77 1.64 -4.58
C SER A 45 19.11 1.68 -5.96
N ALA A 46 19.18 0.60 -6.73
CA ALA A 46 18.57 0.51 -8.05
C ALA A 46 17.04 0.58 -7.96
N GLY A 47 16.43 -0.24 -7.10
CA GLY A 47 14.97 -0.24 -6.90
C GLY A 47 14.46 1.09 -6.32
N LEU A 48 15.22 1.72 -5.42
CA LEU A 48 14.88 3.04 -4.90
C LEU A 48 14.95 4.12 -5.98
N LYS A 49 16.00 4.09 -6.83
CA LYS A 49 16.11 5.02 -7.96
C LYS A 49 14.92 4.88 -8.88
N GLU A 50 14.57 3.66 -9.28
CA GLU A 50 13.41 3.35 -10.12
C GLU A 50 12.11 3.91 -9.49
N ALA A 51 11.83 3.57 -8.23
CA ALA A 51 10.63 4.03 -7.53
C ALA A 51 10.52 5.57 -7.44
N LEU A 52 11.64 6.28 -7.25
CA LEU A 52 11.65 7.74 -7.17
C LEU A 52 11.56 8.43 -8.54
N VAL A 53 12.16 7.83 -9.57
CA VAL A 53 12.03 8.31 -10.95
C VAL A 53 10.59 8.15 -11.43
N ASP A 54 9.98 6.99 -11.18
CA ASP A 54 8.57 6.72 -11.53
C ASP A 54 7.61 7.66 -10.80
N GLY A 55 7.95 8.05 -9.56
CA GLY A 55 7.19 9.04 -8.80
C GLY A 55 7.22 10.45 -9.42
N GLY A 56 8.24 10.79 -10.22
CA GLY A 56 8.31 12.01 -11.03
C GLY A 56 8.44 13.33 -10.27
N GLN A 57 8.48 13.31 -8.94
CA GLN A 57 8.48 14.52 -8.10
C GLN A 57 9.85 15.17 -7.95
N PHE A 58 10.91 14.37 -8.03
CA PHE A 58 12.27 14.82 -7.78
C PHE A 58 13.17 14.49 -8.95
N LYS A 59 14.16 15.35 -9.19
CA LYS A 59 15.31 14.94 -9.98
C LYS A 59 16.15 13.95 -9.14
N VAL A 60 16.25 12.71 -9.59
CA VAL A 60 17.02 11.69 -8.88
C VAL A 60 18.44 11.62 -9.44
N LEU A 61 19.44 11.72 -8.57
CA LEU A 61 20.84 11.56 -8.90
C LEU A 61 21.39 10.38 -8.09
N ASP A 62 22.09 9.45 -8.73
CA ASP A 62 22.86 8.45 -8.00
C ASP A 62 24.34 8.85 -7.86
N ARG A 63 25.08 8.10 -7.05
CA ARG A 63 26.51 8.30 -6.81
C ARG A 63 27.34 8.32 -8.10
N SER A 64 27.02 7.48 -9.09
CA SER A 64 27.78 7.39 -10.34
C SER A 64 27.60 8.66 -11.18
N GLN A 65 26.37 9.15 -11.28
CA GLN A 65 26.02 10.40 -11.96
C GLN A 65 26.65 11.59 -11.24
N LEU A 66 26.61 11.61 -9.91
CA LEU A 66 27.26 12.65 -9.13
C LEU A 66 28.77 12.69 -9.39
N ARG A 67 29.44 11.53 -9.38
CA ARG A 67 30.89 11.44 -9.69
C ARG A 67 31.20 11.88 -11.12
N GLN A 68 30.36 11.54 -12.09
CA GLN A 68 30.52 11.99 -13.46
C GLN A 68 30.44 13.52 -13.54
N ILE A 69 29.40 14.13 -12.96
CA ILE A 69 29.23 15.59 -12.95
C ILE A 69 30.42 16.27 -12.25
N LEU A 70 30.88 15.74 -11.11
CA LEU A 70 32.04 16.27 -10.39
C LEU A 70 33.35 16.09 -11.17
N GLY A 71 33.49 15.00 -11.91
CA GLY A 71 34.64 14.72 -12.79
C GLY A 71 34.67 15.63 -14.02
N GLU A 72 33.52 15.91 -14.63
CA GLU A 72 33.35 16.89 -15.71
C GLU A 72 33.71 18.31 -15.25
N LEU A 73 33.44 18.62 -13.98
CA LEU A 73 33.88 19.86 -13.34
C LEU A 73 35.40 19.91 -13.06
N LYS A 74 36.16 18.85 -13.42
CA LYS A 74 37.61 18.69 -13.26
C LYS A 74 38.12 19.04 -11.86
N LEU A 75 37.42 18.59 -10.82
CA LEU A 75 37.78 18.90 -9.43
C LEU A 75 38.98 18.06 -8.99
N SER A 76 40.20 18.60 -9.12
CA SER A 76 41.34 18.15 -8.33
C SER A 76 41.26 18.76 -6.91
N GLN A 77 41.92 18.18 -5.91
CA GLN A 77 41.89 18.70 -4.53
C GLN A 77 42.31 20.19 -4.42
N SER A 78 43.10 20.71 -5.37
CA SER A 78 43.49 22.13 -5.43
C SER A 78 42.37 23.05 -5.91
N ASP A 79 41.32 22.53 -6.55
CA ASP A 79 40.24 23.31 -7.16
C ASP A 79 39.05 23.57 -6.21
N LEU A 80 38.95 22.85 -5.09
CA LEU A 80 38.03 23.18 -3.98
C LEU A 80 38.45 24.45 -3.24
N ALA A 81 39.69 24.91 -3.44
CA ALA A 81 40.18 26.18 -2.95
C ALA A 81 39.67 27.39 -3.77
N ASP A 82 39.28 27.18 -5.04
CA ASP A 82 38.76 28.23 -5.93
C ASP A 82 37.31 28.62 -5.56
N PRO A 83 37.08 29.88 -5.11
CA PRO A 83 35.74 30.36 -4.76
C PRO A 83 34.70 30.20 -5.87
N LYS A 84 35.08 30.33 -7.16
CA LYS A 84 34.14 30.25 -8.29
C LYS A 84 33.65 28.82 -8.54
N LYS A 85 34.53 27.83 -8.36
CA LYS A 85 34.18 26.40 -8.48
C LYS A 85 33.35 25.94 -7.29
N ARG A 86 33.64 26.42 -6.07
CA ARG A 86 32.79 26.19 -4.88
C ARG A 86 31.36 26.68 -5.07
N VAL A 87 31.16 27.86 -5.67
CA VAL A 87 29.81 28.39 -5.95
C VAL A 87 29.03 27.49 -6.92
N LYS A 88 29.69 26.89 -7.91
CA LYS A 88 29.03 25.95 -8.84
C LYS A 88 28.62 24.65 -8.15
N ILE A 89 29.47 24.09 -7.29
CA ILE A 89 29.14 22.89 -6.49
C ILE A 89 28.00 23.20 -5.52
N GLY A 90 28.09 24.34 -4.82
CA GLY A 90 27.03 24.83 -3.95
C GLY A 90 25.71 24.89 -4.69
N ARG A 91 25.64 25.59 -5.83
CA ARG A 91 24.43 25.68 -6.65
C ARG A 91 23.91 24.33 -7.17
N LEU A 92 24.81 23.41 -7.50
CA LEU A 92 24.44 22.06 -7.96
C LEU A 92 23.77 21.27 -6.85
N LEU A 93 24.21 21.43 -5.61
CA LEU A 93 23.74 20.67 -4.45
C LEU A 93 22.72 21.45 -3.58
N SER A 94 22.53 22.74 -3.82
CA SER A 94 21.49 23.56 -3.19
C SER A 94 20.11 22.96 -3.42
N GLY A 95 19.27 22.95 -2.38
CA GLY A 95 17.94 22.36 -2.43
C GLY A 95 17.93 20.84 -2.68
N SER A 96 18.95 20.12 -2.21
CA SER A 96 19.05 18.66 -2.29
C SER A 96 18.91 17.99 -0.94
N VAL A 97 18.37 16.76 -0.97
CA VAL A 97 18.49 15.81 0.13
C VAL A 97 19.38 14.64 -0.32
N ILE A 98 20.32 14.23 0.53
CA ILE A 98 21.11 13.02 0.32
C ILE A 98 20.50 11.88 1.15
N LEU A 99 20.31 10.73 0.51
CA LEU A 99 19.98 9.47 1.15
C LEU A 99 21.24 8.65 1.35
N THR A 100 21.61 8.37 2.60
CA THR A 100 22.73 7.47 2.95
C THR A 100 22.26 6.37 3.87
N GLY A 101 22.98 5.26 3.94
CA GLY A 101 22.55 4.19 4.85
C GLY A 101 23.15 2.83 4.57
N HIS A 102 22.40 1.81 4.95
CA HIS A 102 22.82 0.43 4.87
C HIS A 102 21.63 -0.50 4.64
N MET A 103 21.84 -1.58 3.89
CA MET A 103 20.85 -2.62 3.64
C MET A 103 21.50 -4.01 3.55
N ASP A 104 21.05 -4.91 4.41
CA ASP A 104 21.40 -6.33 4.40
C ASP A 104 20.14 -7.20 4.34
N GLY A 105 20.34 -8.48 4.06
CA GLY A 105 19.30 -9.47 4.17
C GLY A 105 19.83 -10.87 4.37
N GLU A 106 18.93 -11.76 4.74
CA GLU A 106 19.18 -13.17 4.94
C GLU A 106 18.06 -14.00 4.33
N TYR A 107 18.42 -15.17 3.82
CA TYR A 107 17.51 -16.19 3.34
C TYR A 107 17.75 -17.49 4.11
N ARG A 108 16.66 -18.14 4.53
CA ARG A 108 16.70 -19.44 5.21
C ARG A 108 15.64 -20.34 4.60
N GLU A 109 16.04 -21.58 4.32
CA GLU A 109 15.14 -22.62 3.86
C GLU A 109 15.07 -23.74 4.89
N GLN A 110 13.86 -24.25 5.14
CA GLN A 110 13.63 -25.40 6.01
C GLN A 110 12.73 -26.40 5.31
N SER A 111 13.12 -27.67 5.34
CA SER A 111 12.31 -28.78 4.85
C SER A 111 11.80 -29.62 6.01
N THR A 112 10.53 -30.00 5.95
CA THR A 112 9.87 -30.87 6.93
C THR A 112 9.17 -32.01 6.18
N ALA A 113 9.12 -33.18 6.81
CA ALA A 113 8.43 -34.36 6.28
C ALA A 113 7.46 -34.88 7.34
N ARG A 114 6.30 -35.38 6.90
CA ARG A 114 5.33 -36.04 7.78
C ARG A 114 4.75 -37.26 7.10
N ASP A 115 4.46 -38.29 7.89
CA ASP A 115 3.69 -39.44 7.40
C ASP A 115 2.22 -39.02 7.20
N ALA A 116 1.64 -39.46 6.08
CA ALA A 116 0.29 -39.15 5.66
C ALA A 116 -0.37 -40.37 4.99
N LYS A 117 -1.64 -40.24 4.64
CA LYS A 117 -2.39 -41.23 3.86
C LYS A 117 -2.86 -40.57 2.57
N CYS A 118 -2.41 -41.11 1.44
CA CYS A 118 -2.71 -40.56 0.13
C CYS A 118 -3.75 -41.43 -0.57
N TYR A 119 -4.74 -40.80 -1.19
CA TYR A 119 -5.74 -41.50 -1.98
C TYR A 119 -5.19 -41.81 -3.36
N ARG A 120 -4.85 -43.08 -3.61
CA ARG A 120 -4.23 -43.52 -4.86
C ARG A 120 -4.85 -44.81 -5.37
N ARG A 121 -4.62 -45.11 -6.64
CA ARG A 121 -5.04 -46.35 -7.26
C ARG A 121 -4.31 -47.52 -6.61
N THR A 122 -5.04 -48.40 -5.95
CA THR A 122 -4.53 -49.60 -5.27
C THR A 122 -4.62 -50.85 -6.13
N GLY A 123 -5.42 -50.83 -7.21
CA GLY A 123 -5.53 -51.96 -8.12
C GLY A 123 -6.64 -51.80 -9.16
N LYS A 124 -7.09 -52.92 -9.71
CA LYS A 124 -8.32 -53.04 -10.52
C LYS A 124 -9.21 -54.11 -9.89
N ASP A 125 -10.53 -53.94 -9.96
CA ASP A 125 -11.48 -54.96 -9.55
C ASP A 125 -11.59 -56.09 -10.60
N GLU A 126 -12.34 -57.14 -10.29
CA GLU A 126 -12.57 -58.29 -11.18
C GLU A 126 -13.23 -57.92 -12.51
N LYS A 127 -13.82 -56.72 -12.60
CA LYS A 127 -14.43 -56.16 -13.82
C LYS A 127 -13.49 -55.19 -14.55
N GLY A 128 -12.24 -55.07 -14.12
CA GLY A 128 -11.21 -54.23 -14.72
C GLY A 128 -11.27 -52.74 -14.35
N LYS A 129 -12.16 -52.33 -13.44
CA LYS A 129 -12.30 -50.94 -12.99
C LYS A 129 -11.26 -50.59 -11.94
N ASN A 130 -10.69 -49.40 -12.02
CA ASN A 130 -9.69 -48.93 -11.05
C ASN A 130 -10.29 -48.85 -9.63
N VAL A 131 -9.59 -49.47 -8.68
CA VAL A 131 -9.88 -49.37 -7.25
C VAL A 131 -8.89 -48.39 -6.63
N TYR A 132 -9.40 -47.52 -5.76
CA TYR A 132 -8.62 -46.51 -5.06
C TYR A 132 -8.73 -46.73 -3.56
N GLY A 133 -7.64 -46.46 -2.85
CA GLY A 133 -7.57 -46.61 -1.40
C GLY A 133 -6.55 -45.66 -0.80
N ASN A 134 -6.62 -45.53 0.53
CA ASN A 134 -5.67 -44.76 1.30
C ASN A 134 -4.41 -45.59 1.52
N VAL A 135 -3.31 -45.20 0.87
CA VAL A 135 -1.99 -45.82 1.05
C VAL A 135 -1.10 -44.92 1.91
N PRO A 136 -0.21 -45.48 2.75
CA PRO A 136 0.82 -44.68 3.42
C PRO A 136 1.66 -43.92 2.40
N CYS A 137 1.89 -42.64 2.67
CA CYS A 137 2.74 -41.77 1.87
C CYS A 137 3.45 -40.78 2.79
N LYS A 138 4.48 -40.12 2.28
CA LYS A 138 5.16 -39.01 2.95
C LYS A 138 4.81 -37.72 2.25
N GLU A 139 4.35 -36.74 3.03
CA GLU A 139 4.23 -35.37 2.57
C GLU A 139 5.46 -34.59 2.99
N TYR A 140 6.07 -33.92 2.01
CA TYR A 140 7.21 -33.05 2.21
C TYR A 140 6.78 -31.61 2.00
N LYS A 141 7.27 -30.72 2.86
CA LYS A 141 7.01 -29.28 2.78
C LYS A 141 8.33 -28.54 2.93
N ARG A 142 8.59 -27.62 2.01
CA ARG A 142 9.74 -26.73 2.04
C ARG A 142 9.24 -25.31 2.22
N ASN A 143 9.78 -24.62 3.22
CA ASN A 143 9.44 -23.25 3.56
C ASN A 143 10.70 -22.40 3.45
N GLY A 144 10.69 -21.46 2.50
CA GLY A 144 11.73 -20.47 2.31
C GLY A 144 11.28 -19.15 2.90
N LYS A 145 12.14 -18.52 3.71
CA LYS A 145 11.91 -17.21 4.30
C LYS A 145 13.10 -16.31 4.01
N ALA A 146 12.81 -15.12 3.48
CA ALA A 146 13.78 -14.06 3.35
C ALA A 146 13.39 -12.87 4.22
N ALA A 147 14.39 -12.20 4.78
CA ALA A 147 14.21 -10.97 5.53
C ALA A 147 15.29 -9.96 5.13
N THR A 148 14.88 -8.71 4.93
CA THR A 148 15.79 -7.58 4.75
C THR A 148 15.72 -6.65 5.94
N ARG A 149 16.86 -6.05 6.28
CA ARG A 149 16.95 -5.04 7.34
C ARG A 149 18.01 -4.02 6.98
N GLY A 150 17.67 -2.76 7.21
CA GLY A 150 18.57 -1.64 6.97
C GLY A 150 18.12 -0.38 7.66
N SER A 151 18.85 0.69 7.40
CA SER A 151 18.47 2.04 7.81
C SER A 151 18.92 3.04 6.76
N VAL A 152 18.09 4.06 6.53
CA VAL A 152 18.38 5.16 5.62
C VAL A 152 18.20 6.47 6.37
N ASP A 153 19.19 7.34 6.26
CA ASP A 153 19.19 8.70 6.75
C ASP A 153 18.95 9.67 5.59
N LEU A 154 18.07 10.63 5.83
CA LEU A 154 17.79 11.76 4.95
C LEU A 154 18.58 12.96 5.47
N LEU A 155 19.54 13.43 4.70
CA LEU A 155 20.43 14.53 5.05
C LEU A 155 20.11 15.76 4.21
N ASP A 156 19.86 16.89 4.86
CA ASP A 156 19.82 18.18 4.20
C ASP A 156 21.26 18.61 3.87
N VAL A 157 21.54 18.89 2.60
CA VAL A 157 22.90 19.23 2.15
C VAL A 157 23.30 20.65 2.56
N GLU A 158 22.36 21.57 2.68
CA GLU A 158 22.65 22.96 3.03
C GLU A 158 22.99 23.10 4.51
N THR A 159 22.25 22.38 5.37
CA THR A 159 22.44 22.44 6.83
C THR A 159 23.35 21.34 7.38
N GLY A 160 23.55 20.25 6.62
CA GLY A 160 24.25 19.05 7.08
C GLY A 160 23.47 18.25 8.13
N SER A 161 22.21 18.60 8.39
CA SER A 161 21.38 18.00 9.45
C SER A 161 20.62 16.76 8.95
N ILE A 162 20.36 15.83 9.88
CA ILE A 162 19.50 14.67 9.61
C ILE A 162 18.04 15.11 9.70
N LEU A 163 17.34 15.11 8.57
CA LEU A 163 15.90 15.38 8.50
C LEU A 163 15.10 14.21 9.07
N LYS A 164 15.52 12.98 8.75
CA LYS A 164 14.86 11.76 9.19
C LYS A 164 15.77 10.55 9.09
N THR A 165 15.71 9.68 10.09
CA THR A 165 16.19 8.30 10.00
C THR A 165 15.01 7.36 9.84
N LYS A 166 15.10 6.44 8.89
CA LYS A 166 14.10 5.39 8.64
C LYS A 166 14.75 4.02 8.77
N VAL A 167 14.28 3.25 9.75
CA VAL A 167 14.60 1.83 9.83
C VAL A 167 13.73 1.08 8.82
N LEU A 168 14.36 0.25 8.00
CA LEU A 168 13.74 -0.53 6.95
C LEU A 168 13.75 -2.00 7.32
N LYS A 169 12.62 -2.64 7.06
CA LYS A 169 12.41 -4.08 7.25
C LYS A 169 11.53 -4.54 6.11
N GLY A 170 11.85 -5.71 5.58
CA GLY A 170 10.97 -6.43 4.68
C GLY A 170 11.08 -7.92 4.91
N ALA A 171 10.02 -8.65 4.61
CA ALA A 171 9.97 -10.10 4.73
C ALA A 171 9.19 -10.71 3.58
N CYS A 172 9.61 -11.89 3.14
CA CYS A 172 8.87 -12.65 2.14
C CYS A 172 9.00 -14.14 2.44
N GLU A 173 7.94 -14.90 2.16
CA GLU A 173 7.92 -16.34 2.35
C GLU A 173 7.30 -17.06 1.14
N LYS A 174 7.82 -18.25 0.85
CA LYS A 174 7.31 -19.12 -0.21
C LYS A 174 7.32 -20.56 0.28
N LYS A 175 6.35 -21.33 -0.21
CA LYS A 175 6.16 -22.72 0.20
C LYS A 175 6.02 -23.61 -1.01
N THR A 176 6.73 -24.72 -1.01
CA THR A 176 6.53 -25.81 -1.98
C THR A 176 6.21 -27.10 -1.23
N GLU A 177 5.43 -27.96 -1.87
CA GLU A 177 4.99 -29.23 -1.29
C GLU A 177 5.14 -30.33 -2.34
N ALA A 178 5.44 -31.54 -1.88
CA ALA A 178 5.51 -32.74 -2.71
C ALA A 178 5.04 -33.95 -1.91
N THR A 179 4.65 -35.00 -2.62
CA THR A 179 4.18 -36.26 -2.02
C THR A 179 5.02 -37.41 -2.54
N ASP A 180 5.66 -38.12 -1.61
CA ASP A 180 6.67 -39.16 -1.88
C ASP A 180 7.82 -38.70 -2.77
N ASP A 181 8.10 -37.40 -2.75
CA ASP A 181 9.14 -36.77 -3.54
C ASP A 181 9.64 -35.51 -2.83
N ASP A 182 10.80 -35.01 -3.23
CA ASP A 182 11.37 -33.79 -2.70
C ASP A 182 10.65 -32.55 -3.27
N PRO A 183 10.21 -31.59 -2.43
CA PRO A 183 9.59 -30.38 -2.91
C PRO A 183 10.57 -29.57 -3.74
N VAL A 184 10.06 -28.94 -4.80
CA VAL A 184 10.84 -28.05 -5.68
C VAL A 184 11.61 -27.02 -4.85
N PRO A 185 12.92 -26.83 -5.08
CA PRO A 185 13.72 -25.80 -4.40
C PRO A 185 13.14 -24.41 -4.56
N ILE A 186 13.30 -23.57 -3.55
CA ILE A 186 12.82 -22.19 -3.60
C ILE A 186 13.97 -21.28 -4.05
N ASP A 187 13.70 -20.39 -4.99
CA ASP A 187 14.65 -19.35 -5.38
C ASP A 187 14.80 -18.33 -4.23
N GLY A 188 15.94 -18.40 -3.54
CA GLY A 188 16.26 -17.51 -2.43
C GLY A 188 16.48 -16.06 -2.86
N GLU A 189 16.94 -15.83 -4.09
CA GLU A 189 17.15 -14.49 -4.64
C GLU A 189 15.80 -13.83 -4.98
N GLU A 190 14.86 -14.57 -5.55
CA GLU A 190 13.48 -14.11 -5.77
C GLU A 190 12.81 -13.66 -4.46
N LEU A 191 12.99 -14.45 -3.39
CA LEU A 191 12.47 -14.11 -2.07
C LEU A 191 13.16 -12.89 -1.44
N LEU A 192 14.47 -12.76 -1.62
CA LEU A 192 15.21 -11.59 -1.15
C LEU A 192 14.77 -10.32 -1.90
N ASP A 193 14.58 -10.40 -3.21
CA ASP A 193 14.09 -9.27 -4.01
C ASP A 193 12.65 -8.88 -3.63
N CYS A 194 11.78 -9.87 -3.33
CA CYS A 194 10.46 -9.63 -2.76
C CYS A 194 10.53 -8.88 -1.42
N ALA A 195 11.37 -9.35 -0.48
CA ALA A 195 11.57 -8.68 0.80
C ALA A 195 12.25 -7.31 0.66
N LEU A 196 13.09 -7.11 -0.35
CA LEU A 196 13.74 -5.83 -0.64
C LEU A 196 12.74 -4.80 -1.17
N LYS A 197 11.77 -5.24 -1.98
CA LYS A 197 10.70 -4.39 -2.51
C LYS A 197 9.87 -3.75 -1.40
N GLU A 198 9.62 -4.46 -0.29
CA GLU A 198 8.96 -3.88 0.88
C GLU A 198 9.78 -2.75 1.51
N SER A 199 11.10 -2.94 1.64
CA SER A 199 12.02 -1.91 2.14
C SER A 199 12.08 -0.69 1.22
N VAL A 200 12.13 -0.89 -0.11
CA VAL A 200 12.07 0.18 -1.11
C VAL A 200 10.73 0.93 -1.01
N THR A 201 9.61 0.21 -0.95
CA THR A 201 8.28 0.82 -0.81
C THR A 201 8.16 1.63 0.48
N SER A 202 8.71 1.13 1.58
CA SER A 202 8.69 1.82 2.88
C SER A 202 9.42 3.16 2.86
N ILE A 203 10.59 3.23 2.24
CA ILE A 203 11.31 4.51 2.09
C ILE A 203 10.63 5.40 1.05
N ALA A 204 10.15 4.87 -0.08
CA ALA A 204 9.45 5.65 -1.09
C ALA A 204 8.23 6.35 -0.50
N ARG A 205 7.36 5.62 0.22
CA ARG A 205 6.21 6.20 0.96
C ARG A 205 6.60 7.21 2.04
N THR A 206 7.86 7.19 2.50
CA THR A 206 8.36 8.17 3.46
C THR A 206 8.63 9.52 2.78
N ILE A 207 9.01 9.54 1.50
CA ILE A 207 9.49 10.73 0.78
C ILE A 207 8.63 11.18 -0.39
N THR A 208 7.74 10.33 -0.89
CA THR A 208 6.79 10.64 -1.96
C THR A 208 5.36 10.27 -1.53
N PRO A 209 4.36 11.13 -1.79
CA PRO A 209 2.96 10.74 -1.81
C PRO A 209 2.73 9.45 -2.59
N TRP A 210 1.80 8.64 -2.13
CA TRP A 210 1.58 7.30 -2.66
C TRP A 210 0.10 6.94 -2.63
N SER A 211 -0.31 6.08 -3.56
CA SER A 211 -1.70 5.69 -3.70
C SER A 211 -1.94 4.25 -3.26
N GLU A 212 -3.05 4.01 -2.58
CA GLU A 212 -3.51 2.70 -2.12
C GLU A 212 -4.86 2.36 -2.74
N ASP A 213 -5.07 1.09 -3.11
CA ASP A 213 -6.41 0.59 -3.43
C ASP A 213 -7.05 0.05 -2.16
N VAL A 214 -8.11 0.72 -1.69
CA VAL A 214 -8.87 0.32 -0.50
C VAL A 214 -10.26 -0.19 -0.89
N GLN A 215 -10.79 -1.10 -0.08
CA GLN A 215 -12.14 -1.62 -0.26
C GLN A 215 -13.14 -0.83 0.59
N ALA A 216 -13.98 -0.04 -0.06
CA ALA A 216 -15.10 0.67 0.56
C ALA A 216 -16.32 -0.26 0.73
N PRO A 217 -16.76 -0.55 1.97
CA PRO A 217 -17.84 -1.51 2.23
C PRO A 217 -19.22 -0.83 2.21
N PHE A 218 -19.81 -0.65 1.03
CA PHE A 218 -21.18 -0.14 0.90
C PHE A 218 -22.21 -1.20 1.33
N GLU A 219 -23.19 -0.82 2.14
CA GLU A 219 -24.25 -1.73 2.60
C GLU A 219 -25.39 -1.80 1.58
N ARG A 220 -25.94 -2.99 1.32
CA ARG A 220 -27.17 -3.16 0.53
C ARG A 220 -28.37 -3.34 1.44
N ASP A 221 -29.53 -2.90 0.96
CA ASP A 221 -30.81 -3.18 1.60
C ASP A 221 -31.94 -3.29 0.57
N LYS A 222 -32.66 -4.41 0.59
CA LYS A 222 -33.77 -4.66 -0.35
C LYS A 222 -34.97 -3.74 -0.10
N ALA A 223 -35.12 -3.19 1.11
CA ALA A 223 -36.19 -2.25 1.42
C ALA A 223 -35.98 -0.88 0.76
N ILE A 224 -34.75 -0.58 0.32
CA ILE A 224 -34.39 0.67 -0.36
C ILE A 224 -33.59 0.32 -1.63
N PRO A 225 -34.25 -0.07 -2.73
CA PRO A 225 -33.56 -0.50 -3.96
C PRO A 225 -32.67 0.57 -4.59
N THR A 226 -32.94 1.85 -4.33
CA THR A 226 -32.13 2.99 -4.82
C THR A 226 -30.70 2.98 -4.27
N ILE A 227 -30.43 2.26 -3.18
CA ILE A 227 -29.06 2.03 -2.69
C ILE A 227 -28.19 1.35 -3.76
N ASP A 228 -28.73 0.37 -4.49
CA ASP A 228 -27.94 -0.34 -5.51
C ASP A 228 -27.56 0.56 -6.68
N LEU A 229 -28.37 1.59 -6.99
CA LEU A 229 -28.03 2.60 -7.98
C LEU A 229 -26.84 3.46 -7.51
N GLY A 230 -26.87 3.94 -6.26
CA GLY A 230 -25.75 4.71 -5.70
C GLY A 230 -24.45 3.89 -5.64
N ILE A 231 -24.54 2.59 -5.37
CA ILE A 231 -23.38 1.68 -5.38
C ILE A 231 -22.79 1.57 -6.79
N ARG A 232 -23.60 1.53 -7.86
CA ARG A 232 -23.09 1.49 -9.24
C ARG A 232 -22.31 2.75 -9.61
N HIS A 233 -22.79 3.93 -9.21
CA HIS A 233 -22.03 5.17 -9.36
C HIS A 233 -20.71 5.13 -8.59
N ALA A 234 -20.71 4.58 -7.37
CA ALA A 234 -19.47 4.40 -6.61
C ALA A 234 -18.50 3.42 -7.30
N GLU A 235 -18.99 2.35 -7.92
CA GLU A 235 -18.19 1.38 -8.69
C GLU A 235 -17.48 2.02 -9.90
N THR A 236 -18.06 3.07 -10.49
CA THR A 236 -17.44 3.83 -11.59
C THR A 236 -16.61 5.03 -11.11
N GLY A 237 -16.49 5.24 -9.79
CA GLY A 237 -15.76 6.36 -9.20
C GLY A 237 -16.54 7.69 -9.17
N GLU A 238 -17.82 7.69 -9.55
CA GLU A 238 -18.71 8.85 -9.56
C GLU A 238 -19.26 9.13 -8.16
N PHE A 239 -18.39 9.39 -7.18
CA PHE A 239 -18.79 9.56 -5.78
C PHE A 239 -19.73 10.75 -5.54
N GLY A 240 -19.66 11.80 -6.37
CA GLY A 240 -20.60 12.91 -6.33
C GLY A 240 -22.03 12.51 -6.67
N GLU A 241 -22.23 11.72 -7.73
CA GLU A 241 -23.55 11.19 -8.10
C GLU A 241 -24.02 10.13 -7.10
N ALA A 242 -23.11 9.26 -6.63
CA ALA A 242 -23.42 8.31 -5.58
C ALA A 242 -23.93 9.02 -4.31
N ALA A 243 -23.29 10.11 -3.87
CA ALA A 243 -23.70 10.89 -2.72
C ALA A 243 -25.10 11.50 -2.91
N LYS A 244 -25.42 12.04 -4.10
CA LYS A 244 -26.77 12.55 -4.39
C LYS A 244 -27.82 11.45 -4.24
N VAL A 245 -27.59 10.28 -4.88
CA VAL A 245 -28.52 9.14 -4.83
C VAL A 245 -28.71 8.64 -3.39
N PHE A 246 -27.64 8.53 -2.60
CA PHE A 246 -27.76 8.10 -1.20
C PHE A 246 -28.46 9.14 -0.32
N ALA A 247 -28.27 10.43 -0.56
CA ALA A 247 -28.95 11.49 0.18
C ALA A 247 -30.46 11.48 -0.09
N GLU A 248 -30.87 11.30 -1.35
CA GLU A 248 -32.28 11.14 -1.72
C GLU A 248 -32.89 9.88 -1.11
N ALA A 249 -32.16 8.76 -1.17
CA ALA A 249 -32.57 7.50 -0.56
C ALA A 249 -32.76 7.63 0.96
N ALA A 250 -31.84 8.31 1.66
CA ALA A 250 -31.95 8.57 3.10
C ALA A 250 -33.19 9.42 3.43
N LYS A 251 -33.42 10.51 2.67
CA LYS A 251 -34.58 11.38 2.85
C LYS A 251 -35.90 10.62 2.64
N ALA A 252 -35.98 9.81 1.59
CA ALA A 252 -37.17 9.00 1.32
C ALA A 252 -37.41 7.93 2.40
N ALA A 253 -36.33 7.34 2.92
CA ALA A 253 -36.40 6.35 3.99
C ALA A 253 -36.88 6.96 5.32
N GLU A 254 -36.38 8.14 5.69
CA GLU A 254 -36.84 8.87 6.89
C GLU A 254 -38.31 9.29 6.83
N ALA A 255 -38.81 9.62 5.64
CA ALA A 255 -40.21 9.98 5.45
C ALA A 255 -41.17 8.78 5.53
N SER A 256 -40.66 7.54 5.48
CA SER A 256 -41.47 6.34 5.45
C SER A 256 -41.55 5.68 6.84
N PRO A 257 -42.75 5.59 7.45
CA PRO A 257 -42.92 4.92 8.74
C PRO A 257 -42.68 3.41 8.68
N LYS A 258 -42.58 2.83 7.47
CA LYS A 258 -42.36 1.39 7.26
C LYS A 258 -40.88 1.00 7.30
N ILE A 259 -39.96 1.97 7.22
CA ILE A 259 -38.53 1.69 7.16
C ILE A 259 -37.94 1.80 8.57
N PRO A 260 -37.32 0.73 9.11
CA PRO A 260 -36.74 0.77 10.44
C PRO A 260 -35.50 1.67 10.49
N ALA A 261 -35.23 2.27 11.66
CA ALA A 261 -34.08 3.15 11.88
C ALA A 261 -32.74 2.52 11.45
N LYS A 262 -32.56 1.21 11.67
CA LYS A 262 -31.40 0.44 11.22
C LYS A 262 -31.18 0.48 9.71
N THR A 263 -32.26 0.45 8.92
CA THR A 263 -32.19 0.51 7.46
C THR A 263 -31.90 1.94 6.98
N ILE A 264 -32.46 2.96 7.65
CA ILE A 264 -32.12 4.37 7.43
C ILE A 264 -30.64 4.63 7.77
N ALA A 265 -30.10 3.99 8.81
CA ALA A 265 -28.69 4.12 9.16
C ALA A 265 -27.77 3.65 8.01
N LYS A 266 -28.17 2.63 7.24
CA LYS A 266 -27.40 2.13 6.08
C LYS A 266 -27.32 3.15 4.95
N THR A 267 -28.39 3.90 4.69
CA THR A 267 -28.35 4.96 3.67
C THR A 267 -27.39 6.07 4.07
N TYR A 268 -27.37 6.44 5.37
CA TYR A 268 -26.42 7.42 5.88
C TYR A 268 -24.97 6.91 5.91
N TRP A 269 -24.76 5.62 6.17
CA TRP A 269 -23.47 4.96 6.03
C TRP A 269 -22.93 5.08 4.59
N ASN A 270 -23.74 4.68 3.60
CA ASN A 270 -23.34 4.76 2.20
C ASN A 270 -23.12 6.20 1.72
N LEU A 271 -24.00 7.12 2.15
CA LEU A 271 -23.83 8.55 1.90
C LEU A 271 -22.49 9.06 2.46
N ALA A 272 -22.16 8.68 3.69
CA ALA A 272 -20.91 9.07 4.30
C ALA A 272 -19.68 8.54 3.57
N LEU A 273 -19.71 7.27 3.12
CA LEU A 273 -18.62 6.69 2.33
C LEU A 273 -18.45 7.45 1.01
N ALA A 274 -19.54 7.76 0.30
CA ALA A 274 -19.47 8.57 -0.91
C ALA A 274 -18.90 9.97 -0.65
N GLN A 275 -19.38 10.66 0.39
CA GLN A 275 -18.89 11.96 0.83
C GLN A 275 -17.40 11.94 1.22
N LYS A 276 -16.95 10.89 1.91
CA LYS A 276 -15.55 10.67 2.27
C LYS A 276 -14.66 10.62 1.03
N TYR A 277 -15.05 9.84 0.01
CA TYR A 277 -14.22 9.66 -1.19
C TYR A 277 -14.33 10.79 -2.22
N MET A 278 -15.37 11.64 -2.15
CA MET A 278 -15.38 12.94 -2.85
C MET A 278 -14.72 14.07 -2.05
N HIS A 279 -14.06 13.75 -0.93
CA HIS A 279 -13.33 14.67 -0.05
C HIS A 279 -14.17 15.71 0.71
N ASP A 280 -15.50 15.56 0.76
CA ASP A 280 -16.37 16.30 1.66
C ASP A 280 -16.38 15.65 3.06
N HIS A 281 -15.21 15.70 3.71
CA HIS A 281 -15.02 15.14 5.04
C HIS A 281 -15.99 15.72 6.09
N PRO A 282 -16.32 17.04 6.10
CA PRO A 282 -17.31 17.57 7.01
C PRO A 282 -18.70 16.96 6.84
N ALA A 283 -19.19 16.79 5.60
CA ALA A 283 -20.48 16.13 5.38
C ALA A 283 -20.45 14.65 5.74
N ALA A 284 -19.37 13.94 5.39
CA ALA A 284 -19.19 12.54 5.75
C ALA A 284 -19.32 12.30 7.26
N LEU A 285 -18.68 13.16 8.08
CA LEU A 285 -18.79 13.08 9.54
C LEU A 285 -20.22 13.31 10.06
N ARG A 286 -20.96 14.26 9.48
CA ARG A 286 -22.37 14.48 9.82
C ARG A 286 -23.23 13.27 9.49
N SER A 287 -23.03 12.67 8.31
CA SER A 287 -23.74 11.47 7.87
C SER A 287 -23.42 10.25 8.75
N LEU A 288 -22.15 10.05 9.13
CA LEU A 288 -21.77 8.98 10.08
C LEU A 288 -22.38 9.19 11.45
N GLN A 289 -22.38 10.43 11.96
CA GLN A 289 -23.00 10.75 13.24
C GLN A 289 -24.50 10.43 13.22
N LYS A 290 -25.18 10.79 12.13
CA LYS A 290 -26.59 10.47 11.94
C LYS A 290 -26.84 8.95 11.88
N ALA A 291 -26.00 8.20 11.15
CA ALA A 291 -26.06 6.74 11.11
C ALA A 291 -25.88 6.13 12.51
N TYR A 292 -24.94 6.64 13.30
CA TYR A 292 -24.69 6.20 14.67
C TYR A 292 -25.85 6.49 15.62
N THR A 293 -26.47 7.66 15.52
CA THR A 293 -27.68 7.99 16.30
C THR A 293 -28.84 7.04 15.99
N LEU A 294 -28.98 6.60 14.74
CA LEU A 294 -30.06 5.68 14.31
C LEU A 294 -29.78 4.21 14.66
N ASP A 295 -28.51 3.79 14.63
CA ASP A 295 -28.07 2.44 14.92
C ASP A 295 -26.63 2.44 15.49
N PRO A 296 -26.46 2.46 16.83
CA PRO A 296 -25.15 2.61 17.44
C PRO A 296 -24.21 1.41 17.20
N ARG A 297 -23.45 1.44 16.09
CA ARG A 297 -22.43 0.44 15.75
C ARG A 297 -21.03 1.02 15.84
N ARG A 298 -20.09 0.22 16.36
CA ARG A 298 -18.66 0.58 16.46
C ARG A 298 -18.05 0.99 15.11
N GLN A 299 -18.45 0.32 14.02
CA GLN A 299 -17.94 0.60 12.67
C GLN A 299 -18.10 2.09 12.27
N TYR A 300 -19.15 2.76 12.74
CA TYR A 300 -19.35 4.18 12.44
C TYR A 300 -18.35 5.09 13.15
N LEU A 301 -17.97 4.75 14.38
CA LEU A 301 -16.95 5.47 15.14
C LEU A 301 -15.56 5.27 14.54
N ASP A 302 -15.23 4.03 14.15
CA ASP A 302 -13.97 3.70 13.48
C ASP A 302 -13.86 4.46 12.14
N GLU A 303 -14.96 4.54 11.39
CA GLU A 303 -15.01 5.29 10.13
C GLU A 303 -14.91 6.81 10.35
N GLN A 304 -15.51 7.36 11.42
CA GLN A 304 -15.34 8.77 11.77
C GLN A 304 -13.87 9.10 12.05
N ALA A 305 -13.14 8.21 12.72
CA ALA A 305 -11.70 8.36 12.93
C ALA A 305 -10.95 8.32 11.58
N SER A 306 -11.29 7.37 10.69
CA SER A 306 -10.73 7.31 9.34
C SER A 306 -10.94 8.60 8.54
N VAL A 307 -12.16 9.17 8.56
CA VAL A 307 -12.47 10.44 7.87
C VAL A 307 -11.64 11.60 8.43
N LYS A 308 -11.44 11.66 9.75
CA LYS A 308 -10.59 12.70 10.37
C LYS A 308 -9.14 12.57 9.95
N THR A 309 -8.61 11.34 9.88
CA THR A 309 -7.26 11.07 9.38
C THR A 309 -7.13 11.54 7.93
N LEU A 310 -8.04 11.12 7.04
CA LEU A 310 -8.00 11.53 5.63
C LEU A 310 -8.12 13.04 5.43
N ARG A 311 -8.90 13.72 6.29
CA ARG A 311 -8.96 15.18 6.29
C ARG A 311 -7.60 15.81 6.61
N SER A 312 -6.91 15.32 7.63
CA SER A 312 -5.57 15.80 7.98
C SER A 312 -4.56 15.48 6.88
N GLU A 313 -4.64 14.28 6.30
CA GLU A 313 -3.77 13.84 5.21
C GLU A 313 -3.97 14.68 3.94
N ARG A 314 -5.21 15.10 3.62
CA ARG A 314 -5.47 15.99 2.48
C ARG A 314 -4.83 17.36 2.64
N GLU A 315 -4.81 17.91 3.85
CA GLU A 315 -4.11 19.17 4.11
C GLU A 315 -2.59 19.03 3.99
N GLU A 316 -2.04 17.89 4.39
CA GLU A 316 -0.62 17.61 4.20
C GLU A 316 -0.28 17.40 2.71
N LEU A 317 -1.15 16.73 1.95
CA LEU A 317 -0.99 16.59 0.50
C LEU A 317 -0.98 17.95 -0.22
N LYS A 318 -1.80 18.90 0.20
CA LYS A 318 -1.77 20.29 -0.32
C LYS A 318 -0.43 20.96 0.00
N ARG A 319 0.04 20.86 1.25
CA ARG A 319 1.36 21.39 1.67
C ARG A 319 2.53 20.75 0.91
N GLN A 320 2.36 19.52 0.45
CA GLN A 320 3.34 18.80 -0.38
C GLN A 320 3.19 19.10 -1.87
N GLY A 321 2.21 19.91 -2.29
CA GLY A 321 1.93 20.24 -3.68
C GLY A 321 1.36 19.07 -4.50
N ALA A 322 0.93 17.99 -3.83
CA ALA A 322 0.41 16.78 -4.48
C ALA A 322 -1.05 16.91 -4.92
N VAL A 323 -1.79 17.84 -4.32
CA VAL A 323 -3.17 18.18 -4.66
C VAL A 323 -3.28 19.70 -4.72
N LYS A 324 -4.06 20.24 -5.67
CA LYS A 324 -4.28 21.67 -5.81
C LYS A 324 -5.26 22.18 -4.74
N ASP A 325 -5.14 23.45 -4.39
CA ASP A 325 -6.22 24.16 -3.69
C ASP A 325 -7.42 24.28 -4.64
N GLU A 326 -8.57 23.78 -4.19
CA GLU A 326 -9.87 23.90 -4.86
C GLU A 326 -10.52 25.25 -4.58
#